data_AF-A0A564G7M0-F1
#
_entry.id   AF-A0A564G7M0-F1
#
_cell.length_a   1.000
_cell.length_b   1.000
_cell.length_c   1.000
_cell.angle_alpha   90.00
_cell.angle_beta   90.00
_cell.angle_gamma   90.00
#
_symmetry.space_group_name_H-M   'P 1'
#
loop_
_entity.id
_entity.type
_entity.pdbx_description
1 polymer ?
#
loop_
_entity_poly.entity_id
_entity_poly.type
_entity_poly.pdbx_seq_one_letter_code
_entity_poly.pdbx_strand_id
1 'polypeptide(L)' 'MQATWMTLPEIAQARRISMEDAQRLVDEANCPKVFRLHGTVYLL' A
#
# COMPACT_ATOMS: atom_id res chain seq x y z
N MET A 1 8.26 14.03 6.42
CA MET A 1 8.03 12.65 5.94
C MET A 1 6.85 12.73 4.97
N GLN A 2 7.11 12.67 3.66
CA GLN A 2 6.07 12.84 2.63
C GLN A 2 5.27 11.56 2.50
N ALA A 3 4.06 11.57 3.06
CA ALA A 3 3.15 10.46 2.95
C ALA A 3 2.69 10.34 1.47
N THR A 4 3.03 9.23 0.82
CA THR A 4 2.79 9.03 -0.62
C THR A 4 1.71 7.98 -0.82
N TRP A 5 0.74 8.27 -1.68
CA TRP A 5 -0.29 7.30 -2.06
C TRP A 5 0.30 6.31 -3.06
N MET A 6 0.35 5.04 -2.68
CA MET A 6 0.83 3.95 -3.52
C MET A 6 -0.18 2.81 -3.55
N THR A 7 -0.28 2.13 -4.68
CA THR A 7 -1.08 0.91 -4.80
C THR A 7 -0.35 -0.28 -4.16
N LEU A 8 -1.09 -1.29 -3.70
CA LEU A 8 -0.52 -2.56 -3.21
C LEU A 8 0.66 -3.11 -4.05
N PRO A 9 0.55 -3.21 -5.40
CA PRO A 9 1.66 -3.68 -6.23
C PRO A 9 2.87 -2.74 -6.25
N GLU A 10 2.68 -1.42 -6.13
CA GLU A 10 3.79 -0.47 -6.01
C GLU A 10 4.52 -0.63 -4.68
N ILE A 11 3.77 -0.88 -3.60
CA ILE A 11 4.32 -1.13 -2.26
C ILE A 11 5.14 -2.41 -2.26
N ALA A 12 4.56 -3.47 -2.82
CA ALA A 12 5.22 -4.76 -3.00
C ALA A 12 6.53 -4.60 -3.78
N GLN A 13 6.52 -3.87 -4.89
CA GLN A 13 7.71 -3.60 -5.70
C GLN A 13 8.75 -2.73 -4.98
N ALA A 14 8.33 -1.63 -4.35
CA ALA A 14 9.21 -0.70 -3.65
C ALA A 14 9.92 -1.36 -2.47
N ARG A 15 9.24 -2.28 -1.78
CA ARG A 15 9.79 -3.03 -0.65
C ARG A 15 10.40 -4.38 -1.05
N ARG A 16 10.25 -4.81 -2.32
CA ARG A 16 10.59 -6.15 -2.82
C ARG A 16 10.01 -7.27 -1.94
N ILE A 17 8.74 -7.12 -1.57
CA ILE A 17 7.96 -8.09 -0.79
C ILE A 17 6.84 -8.66 -1.64
N SER A 18 6.27 -9.79 -1.21
CA SER A 18 5.08 -10.37 -1.84
C SER A 18 3.87 -9.44 -1.69
N MET A 19 2.88 -9.57 -2.58
CA MET A 19 1.64 -8.80 -2.44
C MET A 19 0.90 -9.11 -1.13
N GLU A 20 0.99 -10.35 -0.64
CA GLU A 20 0.45 -10.74 0.67
C GLU A 20 1.16 -10.04 1.83
N ASP A 21 2.49 -9.94 1.81
CA ASP A 21 3.26 -9.20 2.81
C ASP A 21 2.99 -7.70 2.74
N ALA A 22 2.84 -7.13 1.53
CA ALA A 22 2.46 -5.74 1.36
C ALA A 22 1.07 -5.47 1.95
N GLN A 23 0.13 -6.40 1.77
CA GLN A 23 -1.21 -6.34 2.35
C GLN A 23 -1.16 -6.43 3.88
N ARG A 24 -0.38 -7.36 4.43
CA ARG A 24 -0.16 -7.44 5.88
C ARG A 24 0.45 -6.16 6.43
N LEU A 25 1.42 -5.57 5.74
CA LEU A 25 2.08 -4.34 6.19
C LEU A 25 1.11 -3.16 6.28
N VAL A 26 0.27 -2.95 5.25
CA VAL A 26 -0.73 -1.87 5.27
C VAL A 26 -1.86 -2.14 6.27
N ASP A 27 -2.18 -3.40 6.52
CA ASP A 27 -3.20 -3.83 7.49
C ASP A 27 -2.69 -3.66 8.94
N GLU A 28 -1.48 -4.15 9.25
CA GLU A 28 -0.81 -4.00 10.55
C GLU A 28 -0.53 -2.53 10.87
N ALA A 29 -0.12 -1.74 9.87
CA ALA A 29 0.12 -0.30 10.05
C ALA A 29 -1.17 0.52 10.13
N ASN A 30 -2.34 -0.08 9.89
CA ASN A 30 -3.62 0.64 9.70
C ASN A 30 -3.47 1.85 8.74
N CYS A 31 -2.73 1.64 7.65
CA CYS A 31 -2.47 2.69 6.68
C CYS A 31 -3.78 3.21 6.10
N PRO A 32 -3.96 4.55 5.97
CA PRO A 32 -5.12 5.12 5.30
C PRO A 32 -5.24 4.53 3.89
N LYS A 33 -6.37 3.88 3.62
CA LYS A 33 -6.68 3.31 2.30
C LYS A 33 -7.80 4.10 1.64
N VAL A 34 -7.61 4.40 0.36
CA VAL A 34 -8.62 5.08 -0.45
C VAL A 34 -8.94 4.20 -1.64
N PHE A 35 -10.23 3.92 -1.79
CA PHE A 35 -10.75 3.25 -2.97
C PHE A 35 -10.92 4.28 -4.08
N ARG A 36 -10.16 4.14 -5.17
CA ARG A 36 -10.34 4.91 -6.40
C ARG A 36 -10.93 4.02 -7.50
N LEU A 37 -11.46 4.65 -8.55
CA LEU A 37 -12.06 3.98 -9.71
C LEU A 37 -11.15 2.92 -10.37
N HIS A 38 -9.83 3.04 -10.25
CA HIS A 38 -8.85 2.15 -10.88
C HIS A 38 -8.08 1.26 -9.88
N GLY A 39 -8.44 1.26 -8.59
CA GLY A 39 -7.79 0.42 -7.57
C GLY A 39 -7.75 1.05 -6.17
N THR A 40 -7.25 0.27 -5.21
CA THR A 40 -7.03 0.71 -3.84
C THR A 40 -5.62 1.27 -3.69
N VAL A 41 -5.52 2.51 -3.22
CA VAL A 41 -4.25 3.13 -2.84
C VAL A 41 -4.14 3.22 -1.33
N TYR A 42 -2.93 3.11 -0.82
CA TYR A 42 -2.59 3.18 0.59
C TYR A 42 -1.60 4.32 0.80
N LEU A 43 -1.76 5.05 1.91
CA LEU A 43 -0.85 6.12 2.30
C LEU A 43 0.30 5.54 3.13
N LEU A 44 1.53 5.70 2.62
CA LEU A 44 2.79 5.27 3.25
C LEU A 44 3.71 6.45 3.57
#